data_AF-A0A379MMA8-F1
#
_entry.id   AF-A0A379MMA8-F1
#
_cell.length_a   1.000
_cell.length_b   1.000
_cell.length_c   1.000
_cell.angle_alpha   90.00
_cell.angle_beta   90.00
_cell.angle_gamma   90.00
#
_symmetry.space_group_name_H-M   'P 1'
#
loop_
_entity.id
_entity.type
_entity.pdbx_description
1 polymer ?
#
loop_
_entity_poly.entity_id
_entity_poly.type
_entity_poly.pdbx_seq_one_letter_code
_entity_poly.pdbx_strand_id
1 'polypeptide(L)'
;MADGLDSLTAMRSKSTTSRRTIPPPRHQPRRTPVDMPAAPSPATASEPPKAQPAAPAPVTPPPAAGTDLTKVSIYLDDTTDVYLETVRAAARATKPRVDATRSAVVRLALNRLAEQLTPAEIVAELQRSAAAHSGPGRKRA
;
A
#
# COMPACT_ATOMS: atom_id res chain seq x y z
N MET A 1 41.13 -17.10 -31.64
CA MET A 1 40.02 -16.98 -30.68
C MET A 1 40.07 -15.56 -30.16
N ALA A 2 39.20 -14.70 -30.68
CA ALA A 2 39.29 -13.26 -30.50
C ALA A 2 38.13 -12.74 -29.64
N ASP A 3 38.46 -11.83 -28.71
CA ASP A 3 37.64 -10.70 -28.29
C ASP A 3 36.40 -10.93 -27.40
N GLY A 4 36.57 -11.74 -26.36
CA GLY A 4 35.64 -11.73 -25.22
C GLY A 4 35.81 -10.49 -24.32
N LEU A 5 37.05 -10.04 -24.09
CA LEU A 5 37.35 -8.88 -23.25
C LEU A 5 37.01 -7.54 -23.94
N ASP A 6 37.22 -7.44 -25.25
CA ASP A 6 36.86 -6.24 -26.01
C ASP A 6 35.35 -6.04 -26.12
N SER A 7 34.59 -7.12 -26.20
CA SER A 7 33.11 -7.08 -26.15
C SER A 7 32.60 -6.49 -24.84
N LEU A 8 33.25 -6.81 -23.71
CA LEU A 8 32.89 -6.27 -22.39
C LEU A 8 33.26 -4.78 -22.26
N THR A 9 34.39 -4.38 -22.83
CA THR A 9 34.82 -2.97 -22.88
C THR A 9 33.86 -2.13 -23.74
N ALA A 10 33.41 -2.66 -24.88
CA ALA A 10 32.43 -2.02 -25.74
C ALA A 10 31.04 -1.90 -25.09
N MET A 11 30.60 -2.90 -24.32
CA MET A 11 29.33 -2.82 -23.58
C MET A 11 29.38 -1.77 -22.45
N ARG A 12 30.52 -1.65 -21.75
CA ARG A 12 30.68 -0.67 -20.66
C ARG A 12 30.71 0.78 -21.17
N SER A 13 31.36 1.04 -22.30
CA SER A 13 31.37 2.36 -22.93
C SER A 13 30.00 2.75 -23.51
N LYS A 14 29.26 1.80 -24.10
CA LYS A 14 27.89 2.03 -24.59
C LYS A 14 26.91 2.38 -23.47
N SER A 15 27.08 1.79 -22.28
CA SER A 15 26.29 2.11 -21.08
C SER A 15 26.59 3.50 -20.50
N THR A 16 27.83 3.98 -20.58
CA THR A 16 28.20 5.31 -20.07
C THR A 16 27.87 6.45 -21.04
N THR A 17 27.82 6.17 -22.34
CA THR A 17 27.35 7.11 -23.38
C THR A 17 25.83 7.21 -23.43
N SER A 18 25.09 6.15 -23.08
CA SER A 18 23.62 6.19 -22.94
C SER A 18 23.19 6.72 -21.57
N ARG A 19 23.74 7.87 -21.15
CA ARG A 19 23.05 8.69 -20.16
C ARG A 19 21.81 9.22 -20.87
N ARG A 20 20.63 8.71 -20.49
CA ARG A 20 19.36 9.41 -20.68
C ARG A 20 19.63 10.89 -20.41
N THR A 21 19.60 11.70 -21.45
CA THR A 21 19.68 13.14 -21.36
C THR A 21 18.42 13.58 -20.63
N ILE A 22 18.53 13.69 -19.31
CA ILE A 22 17.47 14.23 -18.47
C ILE A 22 17.29 15.67 -18.96
N PRO A 23 16.10 16.05 -19.46
CA PRO A 23 15.86 17.41 -19.92
C PRO A 23 16.11 18.36 -18.75
N PRO A 24 16.68 19.55 -19.02
CA PRO A 24 17.00 20.50 -17.97
C PRO A 24 15.73 20.86 -17.18
N PRO A 25 15.86 21.07 -15.85
CA PRO A 25 14.73 21.40 -15.00
C PRO A 25 14.05 22.67 -15.52
N ARG A 26 12.74 22.58 -15.77
CA ARG A 26 11.95 23.69 -16.32
C ARG A 26 11.70 24.82 -15.31
N HIS A 27 12.11 24.64 -14.06
CA HIS A 27 11.86 25.58 -12.97
C HIS A 27 13.16 25.94 -12.28
N GLN A 28 13.31 27.23 -11.96
CA GLN A 28 14.43 27.70 -11.15
C GLN A 28 14.34 27.10 -9.74
N PRO A 29 15.49 26.80 -9.09
CA PRO A 29 15.50 26.35 -7.71
C PRO A 29 14.84 27.39 -6.80
N ARG A 30 13.97 26.94 -5.89
CA ARG A 30 13.35 27.81 -4.89
C ARG A 30 14.46 28.48 -4.07
N ARG A 31 14.38 29.80 -3.93
CA ARG A 31 15.25 30.53 -3.00
C ARG A 31 14.88 30.15 -1.57
N THR A 32 15.90 29.78 -0.79
CA THR A 32 15.85 29.71 0.67
C THR A 32 16.48 30.98 1.23
N PRO A 33 15.97 31.60 2.29
CA PRO A 33 14.80 31.18 3.09
C PRO A 33 13.47 31.38 2.36
N VAL A 34 12.51 30.47 2.57
CA VAL A 34 11.13 30.58 2.08
C VAL A 34 10.40 31.55 3.00
N ASP A 35 9.97 32.68 2.46
CA ASP A 35 9.18 33.66 3.20
C ASP A 35 7.83 33.05 3.57
N MET A 36 7.57 32.89 4.86
CA MET A 36 6.28 32.44 5.39
C MET A 36 5.40 33.68 5.61
N PRO A 37 4.26 33.84 4.92
CA PRO A 37 3.34 34.92 5.23
C PRO A 37 2.69 34.68 6.59
N ALA A 38 2.89 35.64 7.50
CA ALA A 38 2.12 35.73 8.73
C ALA A 38 0.64 36.01 8.42
N ALA A 39 -0.25 35.36 9.19
CA ALA A 39 -1.70 35.54 9.12
C ALA A 39 -2.14 36.98 9.51
N PRO A 40 -3.35 37.42 9.09
CA PRO A 40 -3.58 38.76 8.52
C PRO A 40 -4.29 39.76 9.45
N SER A 41 -4.14 41.08 9.18
CA SER A 41 -5.21 42.11 9.27
C SER A 41 -4.70 43.50 8.78
N PRO A 42 -5.56 44.50 8.50
CA PRO A 42 -6.06 44.82 7.17
C PRO A 42 -5.71 46.25 6.69
N ALA A 43 -5.74 46.51 5.37
CA ALA A 43 -6.38 47.67 4.72
C ALA A 43 -5.79 48.03 3.34
N THR A 44 -6.74 48.30 2.43
CA THR A 44 -6.70 49.21 1.25
C THR A 44 -5.96 48.84 -0.04
N ALA A 45 -6.80 48.49 -1.03
CA ALA A 45 -6.99 49.18 -2.33
C ALA A 45 -6.41 48.54 -3.62
N SER A 46 -7.38 48.12 -4.45
CA SER A 46 -7.49 48.28 -5.92
C SER A 46 -6.70 47.37 -6.86
N GLU A 47 -7.40 46.44 -7.53
CA GLU A 47 -7.61 46.34 -9.00
C GLU A 47 -8.02 44.88 -9.39
N PRO A 48 -8.97 44.63 -10.32
CA PRO A 48 -9.61 43.33 -10.47
C PRO A 48 -8.94 42.42 -11.51
N PRO A 49 -8.92 41.10 -11.31
CA PRO A 49 -8.78 40.16 -12.43
C PRO A 49 -9.99 39.22 -12.56
N LYS A 50 -10.56 39.27 -13.77
CA LYS A 50 -11.32 38.24 -14.52
C LYS A 50 -11.86 37.04 -13.74
N ALA A 51 -13.19 36.95 -13.73
CA ALA A 51 -13.94 35.73 -13.41
C ALA A 51 -13.47 34.54 -14.27
N GLN A 52 -12.89 33.54 -13.61
CA GLN A 52 -12.61 32.24 -14.20
C GLN A 52 -13.76 31.29 -13.80
N PRO A 53 -14.37 30.53 -14.74
CA PRO A 53 -15.43 29.60 -14.39
C PRO A 53 -14.92 28.54 -13.42
N ALA A 54 -15.60 28.38 -12.28
CA ALA A 54 -15.28 27.37 -11.29
C ALA A 54 -15.40 25.97 -11.90
N ALA A 55 -14.29 25.23 -11.93
CA ALA A 55 -14.33 23.80 -12.19
C ALA A 55 -15.14 23.11 -11.07
N PRO A 56 -15.95 22.09 -11.37
CA PRO A 56 -16.70 21.38 -10.35
C PRO A 56 -15.71 20.76 -9.35
N ALA A 57 -15.90 21.07 -8.07
CA ALA A 57 -15.11 20.49 -7.00
C ALA A 57 -15.23 18.95 -7.06
N PRO A 58 -14.13 18.20 -6.85
CA PRO A 58 -14.22 16.76 -6.73
C PRO A 58 -15.10 16.44 -5.52
N VAL A 59 -16.23 15.78 -5.77
CA VAL A 59 -17.04 15.16 -4.72
C VAL A 59 -16.18 14.09 -4.06
N THR A 60 -15.65 14.42 -2.88
CA THR A 60 -15.02 13.44 -2.00
C THR A 60 -16.11 12.42 -1.62
N PRO A 61 -15.94 11.13 -1.92
CA PRO A 61 -16.90 10.13 -1.46
C PRO A 61 -16.97 10.17 0.08
N PRO A 62 -18.15 9.97 0.68
CA PRO A 62 -18.29 10.00 2.12
C PRO A 62 -17.35 8.95 2.74
N PRO A 63 -16.73 9.24 3.89
CA PRO A 63 -15.91 8.25 4.59
C PRO A 63 -16.80 7.04 4.88
N ALA A 64 -16.37 5.86 4.41
CA ALA A 64 -17.01 4.61 4.78
C ALA A 64 -17.09 4.56 6.31
N ALA A 65 -18.29 4.33 6.85
CA ALA A 65 -18.56 4.28 8.28
C ALA A 65 -17.49 3.42 8.97
N GLY A 66 -16.57 4.11 9.65
CA GLY A 66 -15.40 3.48 10.23
C GLY A 66 -15.81 2.74 11.49
N THR A 67 -15.98 1.42 11.40
CA THR A 67 -15.89 0.59 12.59
C THR A 67 -14.48 0.76 13.15
N ASP A 68 -14.34 1.17 14.41
CA ASP A 68 -13.03 1.30 15.03
C ASP A 68 -12.32 -0.06 15.04
N LEU A 69 -11.19 -0.14 14.33
CA LEU A 69 -10.37 -1.35 14.29
C LEU A 69 -9.32 -1.31 15.39
N THR A 70 -9.28 -2.37 16.20
CA THR A 70 -8.18 -2.60 17.14
C THR A 70 -7.01 -3.28 16.44
N LYS A 71 -5.79 -2.84 16.75
CA LYS A 71 -4.57 -3.47 16.22
C LYS A 71 -4.31 -4.78 16.97
N VAL A 72 -4.18 -5.88 16.22
CA VAL A 72 -3.88 -7.21 16.75
C VAL A 72 -2.64 -7.76 16.05
N SER A 73 -1.79 -8.47 16.82
CA SER A 73 -0.65 -9.22 16.28
C SER A 73 -0.97 -10.71 16.31
N ILE A 74 -0.84 -11.39 15.18
CA ILE A 74 -1.11 -12.82 15.02
C ILE A 74 0.09 -13.50 14.36
N TYR A 75 0.29 -14.78 14.66
CA TYR A 75 1.28 -15.61 13.97
C TYR A 75 0.62 -16.27 12.77
N LEU A 76 1.26 -16.16 11.61
CA LEU A 76 0.89 -16.83 10.37
C LEU A 76 2.09 -17.65 9.94
N ASP A 77 1.84 -18.81 9.33
CA ASP A 77 2.90 -19.55 8.66
C ASP A 77 3.28 -18.89 7.32
N ASP A 78 4.44 -19.28 6.80
CA ASP A 78 4.97 -18.74 5.54
C ASP A 78 4.02 -18.98 4.37
N THR A 79 3.33 -20.13 4.36
CA THR A 79 2.37 -20.48 3.31
C THR A 79 1.17 -19.53 3.29
N THR A 80 0.65 -19.15 4.46
CA THR A 80 -0.45 -18.21 4.59
C THR A 80 0.00 -16.80 4.23
N ASP A 81 1.21 -16.40 4.62
CA ASP A 81 1.75 -15.08 4.24
C ASP A 81 1.88 -14.92 2.72
N VAL A 82 2.43 -15.94 2.05
CA VAL A 82 2.53 -15.99 0.58
C VAL A 82 1.16 -15.94 -0.08
N TYR A 83 0.17 -16.63 0.47
CA TYR A 83 -1.20 -16.57 -0.01
C TYR A 83 -1.79 -15.15 0.08
N LEU A 84 -1.59 -14.46 1.21
CA LEU A 84 -2.07 -13.08 1.39
C LEU A 84 -1.43 -12.11 0.39
N GLU A 85 -0.13 -12.27 0.08
CA GLU A 85 0.52 -11.46 -0.96
C GLU A 85 0.02 -11.79 -2.37
N THR A 86 -0.28 -13.07 -2.65
CA THR A 86 -0.86 -13.49 -3.92
C THR A 86 -2.22 -12.85 -4.15
N VAL A 87 -3.08 -12.84 -3.12
CA VAL A 87 -4.39 -12.15 -3.16
C VAL A 87 -4.22 -10.66 -3.42
N ARG A 88 -3.25 -10.02 -2.75
CA ARG A 88 -2.94 -8.61 -2.96
C ARG A 88 -2.48 -8.32 -4.38
N ALA A 89 -1.66 -9.18 -4.97
CA ALA A 89 -1.23 -9.06 -6.36
C ALA A 89 -2.40 -9.19 -7.33
N ALA A 90 -3.28 -10.17 -7.12
CA ALA A 90 -4.48 -10.38 -7.93
C ALA A 90 -5.43 -9.16 -7.86
N ALA A 91 -5.68 -8.62 -6.67
CA ALA A 91 -6.56 -7.44 -6.48
C ALA A 91 -6.05 -6.18 -7.18
N ARG A 92 -4.74 -6.08 -7.46
CA ARG A 92 -4.16 -4.98 -8.24
C ARG A 92 -4.40 -5.14 -9.74
N ALA A 93 -4.53 -6.38 -10.22
CA ALA A 93 -4.79 -6.68 -11.62
C ALA A 93 -6.28 -6.54 -11.99
N THR A 94 -7.20 -6.63 -11.02
CA THR A 94 -8.64 -6.49 -11.25
C THR A 94 -9.08 -5.06 -11.52
N LYS A 95 -10.18 -4.91 -12.26
CA LYS A 95 -10.87 -3.63 -12.52
C LYS A 95 -12.34 -3.76 -12.10
N PRO A 96 -12.83 -2.96 -11.15
CA PRO A 96 -12.10 -1.93 -10.39
C PRO A 96 -11.01 -2.51 -9.48
N ARG A 97 -10.00 -1.69 -9.17
CA ARG A 97 -8.92 -2.07 -8.25
C ARG A 97 -9.48 -2.10 -6.84
N VAL A 98 -9.14 -3.14 -6.08
CA VAL A 98 -9.59 -3.32 -4.69
C VAL A 98 -8.38 -3.20 -3.76
N ASP A 99 -8.52 -2.47 -2.66
CA ASP A 99 -7.48 -2.39 -1.64
C ASP A 99 -7.52 -3.63 -0.72
N ALA A 100 -7.02 -4.75 -1.24
CA ALA A 100 -6.92 -6.02 -0.52
C ALA A 100 -5.68 -6.04 0.39
N THR A 101 -5.69 -5.21 1.44
CA THR A 101 -4.67 -5.27 2.50
C THR A 101 -4.77 -6.61 3.25
N ARG A 102 -3.66 -7.06 3.87
CA ARG A 102 -3.62 -8.31 4.64
C ARG A 102 -4.73 -8.36 5.70
N SER A 103 -4.93 -7.27 6.45
CA SER A 103 -5.98 -7.18 7.48
C SER A 103 -7.41 -7.18 6.89
N ALA A 104 -7.62 -6.66 5.68
CA ALA A 104 -8.92 -6.77 5.01
C ALA A 104 -9.24 -8.23 4.62
N VAL A 105 -8.25 -8.96 4.10
CA VAL A 105 -8.42 -10.37 3.74
C VAL A 105 -8.68 -11.23 4.99
N VAL A 106 -7.93 -11.00 6.06
CA VAL A 106 -8.14 -11.72 7.34
C VAL A 106 -9.53 -11.45 7.90
N ARG A 107 -10.01 -10.20 7.91
CA ARG A 107 -11.38 -9.88 8.34
C ARG A 107 -12.43 -10.57 7.47
N LEU A 108 -12.26 -10.57 6.15
CA LEU A 108 -13.17 -11.27 5.24
C LEU A 108 -13.23 -12.77 5.55
N ALA A 109 -12.07 -13.39 5.79
CA ALA A 109 -12.00 -14.80 6.15
C ALA A 109 -12.71 -15.09 7.48
N LEU A 110 -12.51 -14.25 8.51
CA LEU A 110 -13.18 -14.41 9.80
C LEU A 110 -14.70 -14.21 9.71
N ASN A 111 -15.17 -13.26 8.91
CA ASN A 111 -16.61 -13.07 8.67
C ASN A 111 -17.22 -14.32 8.01
N ARG A 112 -16.56 -14.86 6.98
CA ARG A 112 -17.00 -16.10 6.33
C ARG A 112 -16.97 -17.30 7.27
N LEU A 113 -15.95 -17.40 8.13
CA LEU A 113 -15.85 -18.45 9.13
C LEU A 113 -17.03 -18.37 10.11
N ALA A 114 -17.40 -17.17 10.56
CA ALA A 114 -18.52 -16.95 11.47
C ALA A 114 -19.89 -17.25 10.83
N GLU A 115 -20.02 -17.09 9.51
CA GLU A 115 -21.22 -17.49 8.77
C GLU A 115 -21.34 -19.03 8.63
N GLN A 116 -20.21 -19.73 8.63
CA GLN A 116 -20.15 -21.16 8.34
C GLN A 116 -20.15 -22.05 9.59
N LEU A 117 -19.50 -21.60 10.68
CA LEU A 117 -19.30 -22.40 11.87
C LEU A 117 -19.73 -21.65 13.13
N THR A 118 -20.40 -22.38 14.00
CA THR A 118 -20.66 -21.91 15.37
C THR A 118 -19.37 -21.94 16.19
N PRO A 119 -19.28 -21.14 17.28
CA PRO A 119 -18.11 -21.16 18.15
C PRO A 119 -17.78 -22.55 18.72
N ALA A 120 -18.78 -23.36 19.01
CA ALA A 120 -18.59 -24.72 19.53
C ALA A 120 -17.93 -25.64 18.50
N GLU A 121 -18.33 -25.55 17.23
CA GLU A 121 -17.75 -26.33 16.14
C GLU A 121 -16.30 -25.92 15.86
N ILE A 122 -15.99 -24.62 15.92
CA ILE A 122 -14.61 -24.12 15.79
C ILE A 122 -13.72 -24.75 16.87
N VAL A 123 -14.18 -24.78 18.12
CA VAL A 123 -13.42 -25.40 19.23
C VAL A 123 -13.22 -26.89 18.98
N ALA A 124 -14.26 -27.60 18.52
CA ALA A 124 -14.17 -29.03 18.20
C ALA A 124 -13.15 -29.31 17.08
N GLU A 125 -13.11 -28.48 16.04
CA GLU A 125 -12.14 -28.60 14.94
C GLU A 125 -10.70 -28.31 15.39
N LEU A 126 -10.51 -27.29 16.24
CA LEU A 126 -9.20 -27.00 16.81
C LEU A 126 -8.70 -28.14 17.69
N GLN A 127 -9.57 -28.78 18.47
CA GLN A 127 -9.23 -29.97 19.26
C GLN A 127 -8.85 -31.15 18.37
N ARG A 128 -9.61 -31.40 17.29
CA ARG A 128 -9.32 -32.45 16.30
C ARG A 128 -7.96 -32.22 15.62
N SER A 129 -7.68 -30.99 15.23
CA SER A 129 -6.41 -30.60 14.61
C SER A 129 -5.24 -30.72 15.59
N ALA A 130 -5.43 -30.33 16.86
CA ALA A 130 -4.41 -30.46 17.89
C ALA A 130 -4.07 -31.94 18.20
N ALA A 131 -5.07 -32.82 18.17
CA ALA A 131 -4.84 -34.26 18.37
C ALA A 131 -3.95 -34.87 17.27
N ALA A 132 -4.02 -34.35 16.04
CA ALA A 132 -3.13 -34.76 14.95
C ALA A 132 -1.69 -34.21 15.10
N HIS A 133 -1.51 -33.10 15.83
CA HIS A 133 -0.22 -32.45 16.06
C HIS A 133 0.22 -32.65 17.53
N SER A 134 0.39 -33.91 17.93
CA SER A 134 0.88 -34.24 19.28
C SER A 134 2.39 -33.99 19.39
N GLY A 135 2.78 -32.72 19.43
CA GLY A 135 4.03 -32.29 20.05
C GLY A 135 3.86 -32.16 21.57
N PRO A 136 4.94 -32.10 22.36
CA PRO A 136 4.86 -31.99 23.83
C PRO A 136 4.14 -30.68 24.20
N GLY A 137 2.83 -30.78 24.41
CA GLY A 137 1.95 -29.66 24.69
C GLY A 137 2.21 -29.08 26.07
N ARG A 138 2.07 -27.75 26.18
CA ARG A 138 2.07 -27.03 27.45
C ARG A 138 0.94 -27.56 28.35
N LYS A 139 1.31 -28.17 29.48
CA LYS A 139 0.35 -28.60 30.53
C LYS A 139 -0.49 -27.39 30.95
N ARG A 140 -1.81 -27.50 30.79
CA ARG A 140 -2.76 -26.56 31.39
C ARG A 140 -2.95 -27.02 32.83
N ALA A 141 -2.39 -26.25 33.77
CA ALA A 141 -2.74 -26.31 35.19
C ALA A 141 -3.99 -25.47 35.43
#